data_AF-A0A3S0GYQ5-F1
#
_entry.id   AF-A0A3S0GYQ5-F1
#
_cell.length_a   1.000
_cell.length_b   1.000
_cell.length_c   1.000
_cell.angle_alpha   90.00
_cell.angle_beta   90.00
_cell.angle_gamma   90.00
#
_symmetry.space_group_name_H-M   'P 1'
#
loop_
_entity.id
_entity.type
_entity.pdbx_description
1 polymer ?
#
loop_
_entity_poly.entity_id
_entity_poly.type
_entity_poly.pdbx_seq_one_letter_code
_entity_poly.pdbx_strand_id
1 'polypeptide(L)'
;MKLNLVPARTGVEWVRLGLKNFWRQPLAFVSLFLMFMALISTISQLPLIGKFLPFVLLPFSTLGFMVAASVADASGGNGNNNGTSTGTDFPADTTGGLKRPTGAIMFLSVARAMRTEWRSLAVLGVISAVYCFLTVFLTALVDGGQFMRSYFLGEAPAKEVLESSRFQMANLLQMCLALPLVAAMWHAPALVHWHRVEPVKSIFFSLVAMFRNFGAYALYWLAWCGVLLLGLLAAALVGTIVIGVGSLGSGTGAMTAGNILMLGTVMTLAAMAQASNWFTFRDTFNPD
;
A
#
# COMPACT_ATOMS: atom_id res chain seq x y z
N MET A 1 4.51 4.80 -23.65
CA MET A 1 3.71 4.10 -22.63
C MET A 1 2.42 3.61 -23.27
N LYS A 2 2.16 2.29 -23.26
CA LYS A 2 0.94 1.70 -23.82
C LYS A 2 0.07 1.18 -22.69
N LEU A 3 -1.20 1.58 -22.67
CA LEU A 3 -2.19 1.02 -21.74
C LEU A 3 -2.66 -0.33 -22.27
N ASN A 4 -2.58 -1.36 -21.43
CA ASN A 4 -3.09 -2.68 -21.72
C ASN A 4 -4.48 -2.89 -21.11
N LEU A 5 -5.41 -3.45 -21.88
CA LEU A 5 -6.75 -3.82 -21.41
C LEU A 5 -6.73 -5.27 -20.97
N VAL A 6 -6.89 -5.50 -19.68
CA VAL A 6 -6.82 -6.84 -19.08
C VAL A 6 -8.23 -7.40 -18.80
N PRO A 7 -8.45 -8.71 -19.00
CA PRO A 7 -9.68 -9.36 -18.59
C PRO A 7 -9.93 -9.26 -17.08
N ALA A 8 -11.19 -9.26 -16.65
CA ALA A 8 -11.54 -9.13 -15.23
C ALA A 8 -10.87 -10.22 -14.35
N ARG A 9 -10.77 -11.46 -14.85
CA ARG A 9 -10.14 -12.59 -14.12
C ARG A 9 -8.71 -12.32 -13.66
N THR A 10 -8.00 -11.42 -14.36
CA THR A 10 -6.61 -11.04 -14.04
C THR A 10 -6.52 -10.39 -12.66
N GLY A 11 -7.61 -9.80 -12.16
CA GLY A 11 -7.68 -9.29 -10.78
C GLY A 11 -7.39 -10.36 -9.72
N VAL A 12 -7.91 -11.58 -9.90
CA VAL A 12 -7.65 -12.71 -8.98
C VAL A 12 -6.21 -13.22 -9.14
N GLU A 13 -5.68 -13.19 -10.36
CA GLU A 13 -4.31 -13.57 -10.66
C GLU A 13 -3.30 -12.64 -9.97
N TRP A 14 -3.56 -11.33 -9.94
CA TRP A 14 -2.73 -10.36 -9.22
C TRP A 14 -2.63 -10.67 -7.73
N VAL A 15 -3.74 -11.03 -7.09
CA VAL A 15 -3.75 -11.44 -5.68
C VAL A 15 -2.92 -12.71 -5.50
N ARG A 16 -3.13 -13.74 -6.32
CA ARG A 16 -2.37 -15.00 -6.26
C ARG A 16 -0.86 -14.77 -6.46
N LEU A 17 -0.48 -13.95 -7.42
CA LEU A 17 0.92 -13.59 -7.68
C LEU A 17 1.51 -12.80 -6.51
N GLY A 18 0.74 -11.86 -5.95
CA GLY A 18 1.08 -11.12 -4.73
C GLY A 18 1.38 -12.03 -3.55
N LEU A 19 0.48 -12.99 -3.27
CA LEU A 19 0.66 -13.99 -2.22
C LEU A 19 1.91 -14.83 -2.47
N LYS A 20 2.08 -15.35 -3.69
CA LYS A 20 3.26 -16.14 -4.07
C LYS A 20 4.55 -15.34 -3.90
N ASN A 21 4.55 -14.07 -4.28
CA ASN A 21 5.71 -13.19 -4.17
C ASN A 21 6.05 -12.88 -2.71
N PHE A 22 5.05 -12.61 -1.89
CA PHE A 22 5.23 -12.38 -0.47
C PHE A 22 5.84 -13.61 0.22
N TRP A 23 5.33 -14.82 -0.04
CA TRP A 23 5.81 -16.05 0.60
C TRP A 23 7.25 -16.42 0.23
N ARG A 24 7.81 -15.83 -0.84
CA ARG A 24 9.25 -15.97 -1.14
C ARG A 24 10.11 -15.22 -0.14
N GLN A 25 9.68 -14.04 0.30
CA GLN A 25 10.47 -13.14 1.15
C GLN A 25 9.60 -12.41 2.20
N PRO A 26 8.88 -13.15 3.07
CA PRO A 26 7.87 -12.58 3.96
C PRO A 26 8.51 -11.59 4.95
N LEU A 27 9.67 -11.95 5.51
CA LEU A 27 10.39 -11.10 6.46
C LEU A 27 10.77 -9.75 5.86
N ALA A 28 11.10 -9.69 4.58
CA ALA A 28 11.49 -8.44 3.94
C ALA A 28 10.30 -7.52 3.66
N PHE A 29 9.17 -8.06 3.20
CA PHE A 29 7.95 -7.26 3.02
C PHE A 29 7.39 -6.77 4.36
N VAL A 30 7.37 -7.62 5.37
CA VAL A 30 6.91 -7.25 6.72
C VAL A 30 7.83 -6.20 7.33
N SER A 31 9.16 -6.37 7.25
CA SER A 31 10.09 -5.37 7.77
C SER A 31 10.03 -4.06 7.00
N LEU A 32 9.85 -4.08 5.68
CA LEU A 32 9.62 -2.88 4.88
C LEU A 32 8.33 -2.16 5.30
N PHE A 33 7.26 -2.92 5.54
CA PHE A 33 5.99 -2.38 6.05
C PHE A 33 6.13 -1.75 7.42
N LEU A 34 6.77 -2.45 8.36
CA LEU A 34 7.04 -1.94 9.69
C LEU A 34 7.96 -0.71 9.63
N MET A 35 8.94 -0.67 8.74
CA MET A 35 9.82 0.48 8.54
C MET A 35 9.02 1.71 8.08
N PHE A 36 8.16 1.57 7.07
CA PHE A 36 7.31 2.68 6.61
C PHE A 36 6.31 3.11 7.67
N MET A 37 5.67 2.15 8.36
CA MET A 37 4.74 2.47 9.46
C MET A 37 5.43 3.17 10.62
N ALA A 38 6.62 2.71 11.01
CA ALA A 38 7.41 3.38 12.04
C ALA A 38 7.80 4.79 11.61
N LEU A 39 8.25 4.97 10.37
CA LEU A 39 8.61 6.28 9.83
C LEU A 39 7.41 7.23 9.79
N ILE A 40 6.26 6.79 9.28
CA ILE A 40 5.03 7.57 9.29
C ILE A 40 4.61 7.89 10.73
N SER A 41 4.64 6.91 11.63
CA SER A 41 4.25 7.08 13.04
C SER A 41 5.15 8.07 13.79
N THR A 42 6.48 7.96 13.66
CA THR A 42 7.44 8.86 14.28
C THR A 42 7.24 10.29 13.78
N ILE A 43 7.01 10.47 12.48
CA ILE A 43 6.84 11.82 11.95
C ILE A 43 5.46 12.41 12.28
N SER A 44 4.43 11.58 12.41
CA SER A 44 3.09 12.00 12.84
C SER A 44 3.05 12.59 14.25
N GLN A 45 4.08 12.37 15.08
CA GLN A 45 4.20 13.00 16.41
C GLN A 45 4.48 14.51 16.33
N LEU A 46 4.93 15.04 15.18
CA LEU A 46 5.19 16.46 15.04
C LEU A 46 3.87 17.25 14.99
N PRO A 47 3.64 18.19 15.93
CA PRO A 47 2.45 19.02 15.89
C PRO A 47 2.39 19.82 14.58
N LEU A 48 1.18 19.96 14.03
CA LEU A 48 0.85 20.63 12.75
C LEU A 48 1.34 19.92 11.48
N ILE A 49 2.61 19.50 11.39
CA ILE A 49 3.17 18.86 10.18
C ILE A 49 2.73 17.39 10.09
N GLY A 50 2.68 16.68 11.22
CA GLY A 50 2.37 15.26 11.28
C GLY A 50 1.00 14.86 10.72
N LYS A 51 0.07 15.83 10.59
CA LYS A 51 -1.30 15.59 10.13
C LYS A 51 -1.43 15.48 8.61
N PHE A 52 -0.59 16.20 7.87
CA PHE A 52 -0.59 16.19 6.40
C PHE A 52 0.47 15.27 5.80
N LEU A 53 1.52 14.97 6.58
CA LEU A 53 2.64 14.21 6.08
C LEU A 53 2.35 12.75 5.67
N PRO A 54 1.39 12.03 6.28
CA PRO A 54 1.02 10.70 5.80
C PRO A 54 0.61 10.70 4.32
N PHE A 55 -0.07 11.75 3.84
CA PHE A 55 -0.45 11.88 2.42
C PHE A 55 0.75 12.14 1.52
N VAL A 56 1.78 12.84 2.04
CA VAL A 56 3.03 13.09 1.32
C VAL A 56 3.89 11.83 1.22
N LEU A 57 3.87 10.99 2.25
CA LEU A 57 4.66 9.75 2.33
C LEU A 57 4.01 8.56 1.62
N LEU A 58 2.70 8.60 1.39
CA LEU A 58 1.96 7.56 0.68
C LEU A 58 2.61 7.18 -0.67
N PRO A 59 2.93 8.12 -1.59
CA PRO A 59 3.56 7.76 -2.87
C PRO A 59 4.94 7.11 -2.70
N PHE A 60 5.70 7.44 -1.65
CA PHE A 60 6.98 6.80 -1.35
C PHE A 60 6.78 5.35 -0.90
N SER A 61 5.82 5.12 0.00
CA SER A 61 5.47 3.78 0.46
C SER A 61 5.02 2.90 -0.70
N THR A 62 4.05 3.37 -1.49
CA THR A 62 3.53 2.63 -2.66
C THR A 62 4.63 2.28 -3.64
N LEU A 63 5.50 3.24 -4.02
CA LEU A 63 6.63 2.94 -4.90
C LEU A 63 7.59 1.93 -4.26
N GLY A 64 7.93 2.10 -2.99
CA GLY A 64 8.83 1.21 -2.27
C GLY A 64 8.35 -0.24 -2.26
N PHE A 65 7.07 -0.48 -2.02
CA PHE A 65 6.50 -1.82 -2.11
C PHE A 65 6.50 -2.39 -3.52
N MET A 66 6.18 -1.58 -4.53
CA MET A 66 6.20 -2.03 -5.92
C MET A 66 7.60 -2.39 -6.38
N VAL A 67 8.62 -1.61 -6.01
CA VAL A 67 10.03 -1.91 -6.31
C VAL A 67 10.51 -3.16 -5.56
N ALA A 68 10.14 -3.33 -4.28
CA ALA A 68 10.45 -4.55 -3.55
C ALA A 68 9.80 -5.78 -4.22
N ALA A 69 8.54 -5.65 -4.64
CA ALA A 69 7.82 -6.69 -5.33
C ALA A 69 8.41 -7.04 -6.70
N SER A 70 8.87 -6.06 -7.49
CA SER A 70 9.53 -6.33 -8.78
C SER A 70 10.85 -7.08 -8.60
N VAL A 71 11.62 -6.75 -7.57
CA VAL A 71 12.89 -7.44 -7.24
C VAL A 71 12.64 -8.87 -6.75
N ALA A 72 11.64 -9.07 -5.89
CA ALA A 72 11.26 -10.41 -5.42
C ALA A 72 10.72 -11.30 -6.55
N ASP A 73 10.00 -10.72 -7.52
CA ASP A 73 9.49 -11.44 -8.69
C ASP A 73 10.64 -11.89 -9.59
N ALA A 74 11.55 -10.97 -9.93
CA ALA A 74 12.74 -11.23 -10.74
C ALA A 74 13.66 -12.31 -10.12
N SER A 75 13.81 -12.27 -8.79
CA SER A 75 14.66 -13.23 -8.06
C SER A 75 14.12 -14.67 -8.11
N GLY A 76 12.81 -14.86 -8.31
CA GLY A 76 12.20 -16.18 -8.42
C GLY A 76 12.00 -16.68 -9.85
N GLY A 77 12.30 -15.86 -10.87
CA GLY A 77 12.25 -16.22 -12.28
C GLY A 77 13.57 -16.78 -12.83
N ASN A 78 14.71 -16.50 -12.17
CA ASN A 78 16.04 -16.80 -12.72
C ASN A 78 16.63 -18.16 -12.26
N GLY A 79 15.80 -19.21 -12.29
CA GLY A 79 16.22 -20.58 -12.03
C GLY A 79 16.32 -21.46 -13.27
N ASN A 80 15.98 -20.97 -14.48
CA ASN A 80 15.78 -21.87 -15.62
C ASN A 80 16.03 -21.32 -17.04
N ASN A 81 16.76 -20.22 -17.26
CA ASN A 81 16.98 -19.72 -18.62
C ASN A 81 18.47 -19.63 -18.99
N ASN A 82 18.93 -20.63 -19.75
CA ASN A 82 20.02 -20.48 -20.69
C ASN A 82 19.66 -19.39 -21.71
N GLY A 83 20.52 -18.37 -21.83
CA GLY A 83 20.70 -17.50 -22.99
C GLY A 83 19.47 -16.73 -23.49
N THR A 84 19.42 -15.43 -23.23
CA THR A 84 19.64 -14.39 -24.26
C THR A 84 19.65 -13.04 -23.53
N SER A 85 20.79 -12.37 -23.57
CA SER A 85 21.02 -11.04 -23.05
C SER A 85 20.16 -10.00 -23.76
N THR A 86 19.33 -9.27 -23.01
CA THR A 86 18.83 -7.95 -23.41
C THR A 86 19.36 -6.92 -22.42
N GLY A 87 20.13 -5.98 -22.97
CA GLY A 87 20.99 -5.07 -22.23
C GLY A 87 20.22 -4.07 -21.37
N THR A 88 20.54 -4.08 -20.09
CA THR A 88 20.57 -2.86 -19.28
C THR A 88 21.97 -2.78 -18.68
N ASP A 89 22.76 -1.83 -19.16
CA ASP A 89 24.14 -1.60 -18.71
C ASP A 89 24.19 -1.31 -17.20
N PHE A 90 24.51 -2.35 -16.45
CA PHE A 90 25.18 -2.22 -15.16
C PHE A 90 26.64 -2.62 -15.37
N PRO A 91 27.63 -1.85 -14.90
CA PRO A 91 29.01 -2.29 -14.96
C PRO A 91 29.13 -3.62 -14.21
N ALA A 92 29.69 -4.62 -14.90
CA ALA A 92 29.99 -5.92 -14.33
C ALA A 92 31.02 -5.76 -13.20
N ASP A 93 30.53 -5.69 -11.97
CA ASP A 93 31.36 -5.83 -10.77
C ASP A 93 31.84 -7.28 -10.69
N THR A 94 33.14 -7.46 -10.87
CA THR A 94 33.95 -8.66 -10.69
C THR A 94 34.05 -9.10 -9.22
N THR A 95 32.91 -9.24 -8.54
CA THR A 95 32.85 -9.91 -7.23
C THR A 95 32.10 -11.22 -7.35
N GLY A 96 32.87 -12.30 -7.34
CA GLY A 96 32.39 -13.67 -7.45
C GLY A 96 31.30 -14.02 -6.42
N GLY A 97 30.31 -14.78 -6.89
CA GLY A 97 29.74 -15.91 -6.18
C GLY A 97 28.99 -15.70 -4.85
N LEU A 98 28.85 -14.47 -4.34
CA LEU A 98 27.99 -14.22 -3.19
C LEU A 98 26.57 -13.94 -3.68
N LYS A 99 25.74 -14.98 -3.60
CA LYS A 99 24.28 -14.90 -3.64
C LYS A 99 23.83 -13.97 -2.50
N ARG A 100 23.88 -12.65 -2.73
CA ARG A 100 23.53 -11.61 -1.75
C ARG A 100 22.12 -11.93 -1.23
N PRO A 101 21.86 -11.86 0.09
CA PRO A 101 20.54 -12.13 0.62
C PRO A 101 19.56 -11.16 -0.03
N THR A 102 18.55 -11.71 -0.72
CA THR A 102 17.64 -10.95 -1.57
C THR A 102 16.94 -9.80 -0.83
N GLY A 103 16.80 -9.93 0.50
CA GLY A 103 16.38 -8.86 1.41
C GLY A 103 17.18 -7.55 1.29
N ALA A 104 18.50 -7.60 1.40
CA ALA A 104 19.34 -6.40 1.39
C ALA A 104 19.30 -5.68 0.04
N ILE A 105 19.21 -6.43 -1.06
CA ILE A 105 19.04 -5.87 -2.41
C ILE A 105 17.70 -5.12 -2.50
N MET A 106 16.61 -5.65 -1.94
CA MET A 106 15.32 -4.95 -1.97
C MET A 106 15.36 -3.62 -1.22
N PHE A 107 15.94 -3.57 -0.03
CA PHE A 107 16.06 -2.30 0.70
C PHE A 107 16.91 -1.29 -0.07
N LEU A 108 18.02 -1.74 -0.67
CA LEU A 108 18.89 -0.87 -1.46
C LEU A 108 18.18 -0.38 -2.74
N SER A 109 17.44 -1.24 -3.44
CA SER A 109 16.71 -0.87 -4.65
C SER A 109 15.57 0.10 -4.33
N VAL A 110 14.86 -0.13 -3.22
CA VAL A 110 13.80 0.75 -2.72
C VAL A 110 14.36 2.11 -2.34
N ALA A 111 15.44 2.15 -1.55
CA ALA A 111 16.11 3.39 -1.18
C ALA A 111 16.65 4.15 -2.40
N ARG A 112 17.20 3.44 -3.39
CA ARG A 112 17.68 4.04 -4.64
C ARG A 112 16.51 4.62 -5.44
N ALA A 113 15.43 3.87 -5.65
CA ALA A 113 14.26 4.33 -6.38
C ALA A 113 13.64 5.59 -5.73
N MET A 114 13.49 5.57 -4.41
CA MET A 114 12.98 6.73 -3.66
C MET A 114 13.93 7.94 -3.75
N ARG A 115 15.25 7.74 -3.65
CA ARG A 115 16.23 8.82 -3.78
C ARG A 115 16.29 9.38 -5.19
N THR A 116 16.11 8.57 -6.23
CA THR A 116 16.11 9.03 -7.62
C THR A 116 14.87 9.87 -7.92
N GLU A 117 13.68 9.41 -7.49
CA GLU A 117 12.41 10.06 -7.81
C GLU A 117 11.88 10.99 -6.71
N TRP A 118 12.69 11.36 -5.71
CA TRP A 118 12.22 12.06 -4.52
C TRP A 118 11.46 13.36 -4.81
N ARG A 119 11.88 14.13 -5.84
CA ARG A 119 11.22 15.38 -6.25
C ARG A 119 9.83 15.10 -6.81
N SER A 120 9.74 14.15 -7.73
CA SER A 120 8.48 13.77 -8.38
C SER A 120 7.50 13.15 -7.37
N LEU A 121 8.00 12.32 -6.45
CA LEU A 121 7.20 11.74 -5.36
C LEU A 121 6.75 12.80 -4.36
N ALA A 122 7.61 13.78 -4.03
CA ALA A 122 7.23 14.92 -3.19
C ALA A 122 6.12 15.75 -3.84
N VAL A 123 6.19 16.00 -5.16
CA VAL A 123 5.12 16.69 -5.90
C VAL A 123 3.81 15.90 -5.85
N LEU A 124 3.83 14.58 -6.11
CA LEU A 124 2.64 13.73 -5.97
C LEU A 124 2.08 13.76 -4.54
N GLY A 125 2.97 13.76 -3.54
CA GLY A 125 2.62 13.85 -2.14
C GLY A 125 1.94 15.18 -1.79
N VAL A 126 2.46 16.30 -2.27
CA VAL A 126 1.87 17.64 -2.08
C VAL A 126 0.51 17.72 -2.78
N ILE A 127 0.39 17.22 -4.01
CA ILE A 127 -0.91 17.17 -4.72
C ILE A 127 -1.93 16.37 -3.90
N SER A 128 -1.53 15.23 -3.35
CA SER A 128 -2.39 14.38 -2.52
C SER A 128 -2.81 15.07 -1.23
N ALA A 129 -1.89 15.76 -0.57
CA ALA A 129 -2.16 16.52 0.65
C ALA A 129 -3.12 17.69 0.39
N VAL A 130 -2.92 18.45 -0.69
CA VAL A 130 -3.80 19.55 -1.10
C VAL A 130 -5.19 19.02 -1.43
N TYR A 131 -5.28 17.93 -2.21
CA TYR A 131 -6.56 17.31 -2.53
C TYR A 131 -7.29 16.87 -1.25
N CYS A 132 -6.62 16.15 -0.35
CA CYS A 132 -7.20 15.69 0.91
C CYS A 132 -7.70 16.86 1.77
N PHE A 133 -6.91 17.94 1.87
CA PHE A 133 -7.34 19.15 2.56
C PHE A 133 -8.60 19.74 1.94
N LEU A 134 -8.66 19.85 0.61
CA LEU A 134 -9.84 20.39 -0.09
C LEU A 134 -11.08 19.52 0.11
N THR A 135 -10.99 18.19 0.08
CA THR A 135 -12.17 17.33 0.28
C THR A 135 -12.67 17.39 1.72
N VAL A 136 -11.78 17.41 2.70
CA VAL A 136 -12.13 17.59 4.12
C VAL A 136 -12.67 19.00 4.37
N PHE A 137 -12.20 20.00 3.62
CA PHE A 137 -12.78 21.35 3.67
C PHE A 137 -14.20 21.39 3.13
N LEU A 138 -14.46 20.69 2.03
CA LEU A 138 -15.81 20.59 1.46
C LEU A 138 -16.79 19.89 2.40
N THR A 139 -16.33 18.95 3.24
CA THR A 139 -17.22 18.28 4.20
C THR A 139 -17.71 19.20 5.31
N ALA A 140 -16.96 20.27 5.61
CA ALA A 140 -17.39 21.30 6.57
C ALA A 140 -18.67 22.03 6.14
N LEU A 141 -19.00 22.04 4.85
CA LEU A 141 -20.26 22.60 4.34
C LEU A 141 -21.49 21.76 4.74
N VAL A 142 -21.30 20.50 5.12
CA VAL A 142 -22.38 19.56 5.46
C VAL A 142 -22.63 19.51 6.97
N ASP A 143 -21.56 19.49 7.78
CA ASP A 143 -21.64 19.25 9.22
C ASP A 143 -21.17 20.44 10.08
N GLY A 144 -20.82 21.57 9.46
CA GLY A 144 -20.30 22.75 10.15
C GLY A 144 -18.84 22.63 10.57
N GLY A 145 -18.09 21.68 10.01
CA GLY A 145 -16.66 21.50 10.25
C GLY A 145 -16.31 20.53 11.38
N GLN A 146 -17.28 19.78 11.92
CA GLN A 146 -17.02 18.80 12.98
C GLN A 146 -16.12 17.67 12.50
N PHE A 147 -16.32 17.17 11.29
CA PHE A 147 -15.49 16.18 10.63
C PHE A 147 -14.06 16.70 10.44
N MET A 148 -13.90 17.94 9.98
CA MET A 148 -12.57 18.56 9.82
C MET A 148 -11.81 18.65 11.15
N ARG A 149 -12.49 19.04 12.24
CA ARG A 149 -11.88 19.08 13.57
C ARG A 149 -11.49 17.69 14.03
N SER A 150 -12.34 16.69 13.84
CA SER A 150 -11.98 15.32 14.15
C SER A 150 -10.77 14.83 13.34
N TYR A 151 -10.79 15.09 12.04
CA TYR A 151 -9.77 14.61 11.10
C TYR A 151 -8.41 15.29 11.29
N PHE A 152 -8.38 16.61 11.39
CA PHE A 152 -7.13 17.37 11.54
C PHE A 152 -6.79 17.67 12.98
N LEU A 153 -7.72 18.07 13.85
CA LEU A 153 -7.36 18.37 15.24
C LEU A 153 -7.15 17.11 16.08
N GLY A 154 -7.66 15.95 15.62
CA GLY A 154 -7.60 14.70 16.39
C GLY A 154 -8.56 14.72 17.59
N GLU A 155 -9.51 15.65 17.59
CA GLU A 155 -10.56 15.72 18.60
C GLU A 155 -11.50 14.53 18.39
N ALA A 156 -11.51 13.60 19.34
CA ALA A 156 -12.44 12.49 19.30
C ALA A 156 -13.87 13.07 19.36
N PRO A 157 -14.70 12.83 18.33
CA PRO A 157 -16.07 13.32 18.35
C PRO A 157 -16.80 12.64 19.50
N ALA A 158 -17.63 13.39 20.22
CA ALA A 158 -18.52 12.81 21.23
C ALA A 158 -19.33 11.68 20.58
N LYS A 159 -19.66 10.61 21.32
CA LYS A 159 -20.43 9.49 20.78
C LYS A 159 -21.75 9.95 20.13
N GLU A 160 -22.37 10.98 20.71
CA GLU A 160 -23.56 11.67 20.20
C GLU A 160 -23.34 12.31 18.81
N VAL A 161 -22.14 12.86 18.57
CA VAL A 161 -21.75 13.47 17.29
C VAL A 161 -21.50 12.40 16.23
N LEU A 162 -20.87 11.29 16.60
CA LEU A 162 -20.64 10.14 15.71
C LEU A 162 -21.96 9.54 15.19
N GLU A 163 -22.98 9.52 16.05
CA GLU A 163 -24.32 9.02 15.70
C GLU A 163 -25.15 10.05 14.92
N SER A 164 -24.69 11.30 14.84
CA SER A 164 -25.43 12.34 14.12
C SER A 164 -25.47 12.10 12.61
N SER A 165 -26.65 12.28 12.02
CA SER A 165 -26.86 12.10 10.59
C SER A 165 -25.97 13.02 9.74
N ARG A 166 -25.71 14.26 10.20
CA ARG A 166 -24.84 15.22 9.49
C ARG A 166 -23.37 14.77 9.46
N PHE A 167 -22.85 14.28 10.58
CA PHE A 167 -21.48 13.76 10.65
C PHE A 167 -21.33 12.51 9.77
N GLN A 168 -22.32 11.62 9.77
CA GLN A 168 -22.32 10.44 8.89
C GLN A 168 -22.37 10.83 7.41
N MET A 169 -23.19 11.82 7.04
CA MET A 169 -23.22 12.36 5.68
C MET A 169 -21.88 12.99 5.28
N ALA A 170 -21.23 13.74 6.17
CA ALA A 170 -19.90 14.29 5.94
C ALA A 170 -18.84 13.18 5.76
N ASN A 171 -18.89 12.12 6.57
CA ASN A 171 -18.01 10.96 6.42
C ASN A 171 -18.24 10.22 5.08
N LEU A 172 -19.51 10.01 4.69
CA LEU A 172 -19.85 9.39 3.41
C LEU A 172 -19.37 10.26 2.23
N LEU A 173 -19.59 11.57 2.31
CA LEU A 173 -19.10 12.52 1.32
C LEU A 173 -17.58 12.46 1.19
N GLN A 174 -16.85 12.43 2.31
CA GLN A 174 -15.39 12.27 2.30
C GLN A 174 -14.98 10.94 1.65
N MET A 175 -15.67 9.83 1.94
CA MET A 175 -15.40 8.55 1.29
C MET A 175 -15.58 8.65 -0.23
N CYS A 176 -16.67 9.23 -0.70
CA CYS A 176 -16.92 9.44 -2.13
C CYS A 176 -15.86 10.34 -2.79
N LEU A 177 -15.50 11.45 -2.14
CA LEU A 177 -14.50 12.39 -2.64
C LEU A 177 -13.07 11.84 -2.60
N ALA A 178 -12.79 10.86 -1.73
CA ALA A 178 -11.49 10.19 -1.66
C ALA A 178 -11.28 9.16 -2.79
N LEU A 179 -12.35 8.56 -3.34
CA LEU A 179 -12.24 7.53 -4.38
C LEU A 179 -11.47 7.98 -5.62
N PRO A 180 -11.71 9.18 -6.20
CA PRO A 180 -10.93 9.67 -7.33
C PRO A 180 -9.44 9.82 -7.00
N LEU A 181 -9.10 10.28 -5.79
CA LEU A 181 -7.70 10.40 -5.37
C LEU A 181 -7.02 9.04 -5.26
N VAL A 182 -7.68 8.06 -4.66
CA VAL A 182 -7.15 6.69 -4.57
C VAL A 182 -6.88 6.13 -5.97
N ALA A 183 -7.82 6.30 -6.90
CA ALA A 183 -7.65 5.85 -8.29
C ALA A 183 -6.53 6.59 -9.04
N ALA A 184 -6.43 7.90 -8.83
CA ALA A 184 -5.39 8.76 -9.36
C ALA A 184 -3.99 8.38 -8.84
N MET A 185 -3.87 8.02 -7.56
CA MET A 185 -2.57 7.75 -6.92
C MET A 185 -2.14 6.28 -6.99
N TRP A 186 -3.05 5.38 -7.38
CA TRP A 186 -2.79 3.94 -7.39
C TRP A 186 -1.52 3.56 -8.15
N HIS A 187 -1.32 4.12 -9.34
CA HIS A 187 -0.17 3.86 -10.21
C HIS A 187 0.74 5.06 -10.45
N ALA A 188 0.33 6.27 -10.03
CA ALA A 188 1.09 7.48 -10.30
C ALA A 188 2.57 7.40 -9.87
N PRO A 189 2.94 6.87 -8.69
CA PRO A 189 4.34 6.73 -8.29
C PRO A 189 5.15 5.80 -9.20
N ALA A 190 4.55 4.68 -9.61
CA ALA A 190 5.17 3.70 -10.49
C ALA A 190 5.35 4.23 -11.92
N LEU A 191 4.35 4.95 -12.43
CA LEU A 191 4.40 5.61 -13.73
C LEU A 191 5.55 6.63 -13.82
N VAL A 192 5.77 7.39 -12.75
CA VAL A 192 6.92 8.30 -12.64
C VAL A 192 8.23 7.52 -12.69
N HIS A 193 8.34 6.45 -11.92
CA HIS A 193 9.59 5.70 -11.79
C HIS A 193 9.98 4.90 -13.05
N TRP A 194 9.06 4.08 -13.58
CA TRP A 194 9.34 3.18 -14.71
C TRP A 194 9.11 3.83 -16.08
N HIS A 195 8.05 4.61 -16.23
CA HIS A 195 7.71 5.23 -17.53
C HIS A 195 8.18 6.69 -17.64
N ARG A 196 8.85 7.25 -16.61
CA ARG A 196 9.41 8.61 -16.60
C ARG A 196 8.37 9.69 -16.98
N VAL A 197 7.11 9.44 -16.63
CA VAL A 197 6.01 10.38 -16.89
C VAL A 197 6.03 11.49 -15.84
N GLU A 198 5.77 12.73 -16.25
CA GLU A 198 5.65 13.86 -15.33
C GLU A 198 4.53 13.64 -14.27
N PRO A 199 4.69 14.11 -13.01
CA PRO A 199 3.77 13.83 -11.91
C PRO A 199 2.30 14.13 -12.20
N VAL A 200 2.00 15.26 -12.86
CA VAL A 200 0.61 15.64 -13.16
C VAL A 200 0.00 14.74 -14.23
N LYS A 201 0.80 14.31 -15.21
CA LYS A 201 0.35 13.40 -16.28
C LYS A 201 0.16 11.98 -15.76
N SER A 202 1.01 11.54 -14.82
CA SER A 202 0.92 10.19 -14.26
C SER A 202 -0.39 9.97 -13.50
N ILE A 203 -0.90 11.00 -12.83
CA ILE A 203 -2.22 11.01 -12.18
C ILE A 203 -3.33 10.72 -13.20
N PHE A 204 -3.32 11.41 -14.33
CA PHE A 204 -4.32 11.22 -15.38
C PHE A 204 -4.27 9.79 -15.96
N PHE A 205 -3.07 9.30 -16.28
CA PHE A 205 -2.92 7.94 -16.81
C PHE A 205 -3.32 6.86 -15.80
N SER A 206 -3.03 7.03 -14.51
CA SER A 206 -3.47 6.12 -13.45
C SER A 206 -5.00 6.07 -13.37
N LEU A 207 -5.65 7.25 -13.38
CA LEU A 207 -7.09 7.35 -13.31
C LEU A 207 -7.76 6.66 -14.52
N VAL A 208 -7.30 6.97 -15.74
CA VAL A 208 -7.81 6.38 -16.97
C VAL A 208 -7.61 4.86 -16.98
N ALA A 209 -6.46 4.38 -16.52
CA ALA A 209 -6.17 2.95 -16.47
C ALA A 209 -7.09 2.20 -15.52
N MET A 210 -7.38 2.77 -14.34
CA MET A 210 -8.26 2.14 -13.37
C MET A 210 -9.70 2.06 -13.87
N PHE A 211 -10.20 3.08 -14.57
CA PHE A 211 -11.52 3.03 -15.20
C PHE A 211 -11.58 2.06 -16.39
N ARG A 212 -10.55 2.05 -17.24
CA ARG A 212 -10.52 1.17 -18.41
C ARG A 212 -10.36 -0.30 -18.06
N ASN A 213 -9.76 -0.61 -16.92
CA ASN A 213 -9.61 -1.97 -16.38
C ASN A 213 -10.46 -2.21 -15.13
N PHE A 214 -11.59 -1.51 -15.00
CA PHE A 214 -12.42 -1.53 -13.78
C PHE A 214 -12.78 -2.95 -13.32
N GLY A 215 -13.14 -3.85 -14.25
CA GLY A 215 -13.48 -5.23 -13.90
C GLY A 215 -12.34 -6.01 -13.25
N ALA A 216 -11.09 -5.79 -13.68
CA ALA A 216 -9.93 -6.42 -13.08
C ALA A 216 -9.65 -5.86 -11.67
N TYR A 217 -9.75 -4.54 -11.49
CA TYR A 217 -9.62 -3.92 -10.16
C TYR A 217 -10.75 -4.30 -9.20
N ALA A 218 -11.98 -4.44 -9.69
CA ALA A 218 -13.11 -4.89 -8.89
C ALA A 218 -12.90 -6.32 -8.37
N LEU A 219 -12.48 -7.24 -9.23
CA LEU A 219 -12.17 -8.62 -8.81
C LEU A 219 -10.91 -8.70 -7.95
N TYR A 220 -9.92 -7.84 -8.17
CA TYR A 220 -8.75 -7.72 -7.30
C TYR A 220 -9.14 -7.35 -5.86
N TRP A 221 -9.97 -6.31 -5.69
CA TRP A 221 -10.45 -5.92 -4.37
C TRP A 221 -11.37 -6.97 -3.75
N LEU A 222 -12.25 -7.60 -4.54
CA LEU A 222 -13.11 -8.68 -4.05
C LEU A 222 -12.29 -9.89 -3.57
N ALA A 223 -11.24 -10.27 -4.31
CA ALA A 223 -10.33 -11.33 -3.93
C ALA A 223 -9.57 -10.98 -2.64
N TRP A 224 -9.07 -9.74 -2.51
CA TRP A 224 -8.44 -9.27 -1.26
C TRP A 224 -9.41 -9.24 -0.08
N CYS A 225 -10.67 -8.84 -0.28
CA CYS A 225 -11.70 -8.94 0.76
C CYS A 225 -11.86 -10.39 1.24
N GLY A 226 -11.88 -11.36 0.33
CA GLY A 226 -11.90 -12.78 0.68
C GLY A 226 -10.68 -13.22 1.49
N VAL A 227 -9.47 -12.84 1.05
CA VAL A 227 -8.22 -13.14 1.77
C VAL A 227 -8.19 -12.50 3.16
N LEU A 228 -8.63 -11.24 3.28
CA LEU A 228 -8.70 -10.54 4.56
C LEU A 228 -9.70 -11.21 5.50
N LEU A 229 -10.91 -11.53 5.03
CA LEU A 229 -11.93 -12.18 5.86
C LEU A 229 -11.45 -13.56 6.35
N LEU A 230 -10.89 -14.38 5.46
CA LEU A 230 -10.37 -15.69 5.81
C LEU A 230 -9.16 -15.59 6.76
N GLY A 231 -8.23 -14.67 6.49
CA GLY A 231 -7.05 -14.46 7.31
C GLY A 231 -7.40 -13.96 8.72
N LEU A 232 -8.31 -12.99 8.82
CA LEU A 232 -8.80 -12.46 10.10
C LEU A 232 -9.63 -13.49 10.86
N LEU A 233 -10.46 -14.28 10.19
CA LEU A 233 -11.22 -15.36 10.82
C LEU A 233 -10.28 -16.44 11.37
N ALA A 234 -9.27 -16.86 10.60
CA ALA A 234 -8.28 -17.82 11.06
C ALA A 234 -7.50 -17.29 12.28
N ALA A 235 -7.08 -16.03 12.24
CA ALA A 235 -6.41 -15.39 13.37
C ALA A 235 -7.32 -15.24 14.60
N ALA A 236 -8.60 -14.92 14.40
CA ALA A 236 -9.58 -14.85 15.49
C ALA A 236 -9.77 -16.23 16.15
N LEU A 237 -9.91 -17.31 15.37
CA LEU A 237 -10.02 -18.67 15.90
C LEU A 237 -8.78 -19.09 16.69
N VAL A 238 -7.59 -18.84 16.15
CA VAL A 238 -6.33 -19.10 16.88
C VAL A 238 -6.25 -18.23 18.14
N GLY A 239 -6.64 -16.96 18.05
CA GLY A 239 -6.73 -16.04 19.19
C GLY A 239 -7.65 -16.55 20.28
N THR A 240 -8.85 -17.04 19.94
CA THR A 240 -9.79 -17.65 20.90
C THR A 240 -9.21 -18.89 21.56
N ILE A 241 -8.48 -19.73 20.83
CA ILE A 241 -7.81 -20.91 21.41
C ILE A 241 -6.70 -20.46 22.38
N VAL A 242 -5.86 -19.50 21.97
CA VAL A 242 -4.77 -18.97 22.82
C VAL A 242 -5.31 -18.30 24.08
N ILE A 243 -6.39 -17.52 23.96
CA ILE A 243 -7.06 -16.87 25.09
C ILE A 243 -7.75 -17.92 25.97
N GLY A 244 -8.46 -18.88 25.37
CA GLY A 244 -9.19 -19.93 26.07
C GLY A 244 -8.27 -20.87 26.86
N VAL A 245 -7.20 -21.38 26.23
CA VAL A 245 -6.16 -22.17 26.89
C VAL A 245 -5.40 -21.33 27.92
N GLY A 246 -5.12 -20.06 27.60
CA GLY A 246 -4.42 -19.15 28.49
C GLY A 246 -5.25 -18.69 29.70
N SER A 247 -6.59 -18.78 29.65
CA SER A 247 -7.50 -18.46 30.77
C SER A 247 -7.48 -19.49 31.90
N LEU A 248 -6.84 -20.66 31.67
CA LEU A 248 -6.49 -21.63 32.72
C LEU A 248 -5.25 -21.19 33.53
N GLY A 249 -4.56 -20.13 33.10
CA GLY A 249 -3.50 -19.41 33.84
C GLY A 249 -3.82 -17.91 33.91
N SER A 250 -3.02 -17.13 34.66
CA SER A 250 -3.27 -15.71 34.99
C SER A 250 -3.76 -14.86 33.79
N GLY A 251 -5.03 -14.42 33.86
CA GLY A 251 -5.87 -13.95 32.74
C GLY A 251 -5.42 -12.71 31.95
N THR A 252 -4.35 -12.02 32.34
CA THR A 252 -3.88 -10.81 31.64
C THR A 252 -2.93 -11.12 30.48
N GLY A 253 -2.13 -12.20 30.58
CA GLY A 253 -1.17 -12.57 29.54
C GLY A 253 -1.83 -13.12 28.27
N ALA A 254 -2.89 -13.91 28.43
CA ALA A 254 -3.61 -14.56 27.35
C ALA A 254 -4.33 -13.56 26.42
N MET A 255 -4.99 -12.55 26.99
CA MET A 255 -5.62 -11.47 26.22
C MET A 255 -4.59 -10.63 25.44
N THR A 256 -3.43 -10.36 26.06
CA THR A 256 -2.35 -9.62 25.40
C THR A 256 -1.78 -10.40 24.21
N ALA A 257 -1.56 -11.71 24.37
CA ALA A 257 -1.09 -12.58 23.30
C ALA A 257 -2.10 -12.66 22.12
N GLY A 258 -3.40 -12.75 22.40
CA GLY A 258 -4.44 -12.73 21.37
C GLY A 258 -4.47 -11.42 20.58
N ASN A 259 -4.36 -10.27 21.26
CA ASN A 259 -4.33 -8.96 20.60
C ASN A 259 -3.09 -8.77 19.72
N ILE A 260 -1.92 -9.22 20.18
CA ILE A 260 -0.66 -9.17 19.40
C ILE A 260 -0.80 -10.01 18.13
N LEU A 261 -1.40 -11.20 18.22
CA LEU A 261 -1.61 -12.08 17.07
C LEU A 261 -2.56 -11.44 16.04
N MET A 262 -3.64 -10.81 16.49
CA MET A 262 -4.58 -10.12 15.60
C MET A 262 -3.91 -8.93 14.91
N LEU A 263 -3.19 -8.08 15.66
CA LEU A 263 -2.47 -6.94 15.11
C LEU A 263 -1.39 -7.41 14.11
N GLY A 264 -0.60 -8.42 14.47
CA GLY A 264 0.42 -9.00 13.59
C GLY A 264 -0.16 -9.57 12.30
N THR A 265 -1.35 -10.18 12.38
CA THR A 265 -2.07 -10.68 11.20
C THR A 265 -2.49 -9.54 10.28
N VAL A 266 -3.09 -8.47 10.82
CA VAL A 266 -3.48 -7.29 10.03
C VAL A 266 -2.27 -6.67 9.33
N MET A 267 -1.15 -6.50 10.05
CA MET A 267 0.07 -5.92 9.48
C MET A 267 0.68 -6.82 8.39
N THR A 268 0.66 -8.13 8.59
CA THR A 268 1.13 -9.11 7.61
C THR A 268 0.28 -9.08 6.34
N LEU A 269 -1.05 -9.10 6.48
CA LEU A 269 -1.99 -9.03 5.37
C LEU A 269 -1.85 -7.69 4.62
N ALA A 270 -1.65 -6.58 5.32
CA ALA A 270 -1.39 -5.28 4.70
C ALA A 270 -0.08 -5.28 3.89
N ALA A 271 1.00 -5.85 4.42
CA ALA A 271 2.25 -6.01 3.68
C ALA A 271 2.08 -6.88 2.43
N MET A 272 1.31 -7.97 2.52
CA MET A 272 0.98 -8.83 1.37
C MET A 272 0.16 -8.08 0.32
N ALA A 273 -0.83 -7.27 0.72
CA ALA A 273 -1.63 -6.45 -0.18
C ALA A 273 -0.75 -5.45 -0.94
N GLN A 274 0.16 -4.77 -0.24
CA GLN A 274 1.09 -3.84 -0.86
C GLN A 274 2.03 -4.53 -1.86
N ALA A 275 2.50 -5.75 -1.57
CA ALA A 275 3.33 -6.52 -2.50
C ALA A 275 2.59 -6.90 -3.80
N SER A 276 1.26 -7.05 -3.75
CA SER A 276 0.46 -7.41 -4.92
C SER A 276 0.22 -6.25 -5.90
N ASN A 277 0.37 -5.00 -5.44
CA ASN A 277 0.16 -3.80 -6.27
C ASN A 277 1.09 -3.76 -7.50
N TRP A 278 2.30 -4.32 -7.41
CA TRP A 278 3.23 -4.40 -8.54
C TRP A 278 2.63 -5.11 -9.76
N PHE A 279 1.92 -6.22 -9.55
CA PHE A 279 1.31 -6.99 -10.64
C PHE A 279 0.20 -6.21 -11.32
N THR A 280 -0.56 -5.43 -10.53
CA THR A 280 -1.59 -4.54 -11.07
C THR A 280 -1.00 -3.46 -11.98
N PHE A 281 0.23 -3.00 -11.71
CA PHE A 281 0.94 -2.04 -12.54
C PHE A 281 1.51 -2.71 -13.79
N ARG A 282 2.31 -3.77 -13.60
CA ARG A 282 3.01 -4.51 -14.66
C ARG A 282 2.09 -4.95 -15.79
N ASP A 283 0.92 -5.51 -15.45
CA ASP A 283 0.02 -6.06 -16.45
C ASP A 283 -0.84 -4.98 -17.12
N THR A 284 -1.06 -3.85 -16.45
CA THR A 284 -1.83 -2.70 -16.95
C THR A 284 -0.98 -1.79 -17.84
N PHE A 285 0.30 -1.67 -17.51
CA PHE A 285 1.27 -0.84 -18.20
C PHE A 285 2.47 -1.73 -18.49
N ASN A 286 2.50 -2.32 -19.69
CA ASN A 286 3.61 -3.19 -20.09
C ASN A 286 4.94 -2.46 -19.85
N PRO A 287 5.86 -3.02 -19.05
CA PRO A 287 7.23 -2.55 -19.02
C PRO A 287 7.84 -2.97 -20.36
N ASP A 288 8.09 -2.02 -21.25
CA ASP A 288 8.98 -2.25 -22.41
C ASP A 288 10.40 -2.53 -21.88
#